data_AF-A0A812PIK5-F1
#
_entry.id   AF-A0A812PIK5-F1
#
_cell.length_a   1.000
_cell.length_b   1.000
_cell.length_c   1.000
_cell.angle_alpha   90.00
_cell.angle_beta   90.00
_cell.angle_gamma   90.00
#
_symmetry.space_group_name_H-M   'P 1'
#
loop_
_entity.id
_entity.type
_entity.pdbx_description
1 polymer ?
#
loop_
_entity_poly.entity_id
_entity_poly.type
_entity_poly.pdbx_seq_one_letter_code
_entity_poly.pdbx_strand_id
1 'polypeptide(L)'
;MTAMASEIGLSTRLWQWLLFSPGPFYFYPWKSIANHIAGDSYAIGYRHFVAGHYGRINLALHCVALFIQTFGNFRLLEHLDRLLFSKVGVLSFGSVVAWVASLASSPAPALARLASCGSLCFAFQLAPYATVESFELATPGAMALVLTWAQATAKRPISNRAYAKGLVLMAGWYAGWTLLRRMCGKRLEDQKVRIRCAVISFLSFLAMQKNPVTPVVVLGSLLCRLASILTDDPVLYYLGFAFTGSLFQGIAHNLTAEEATLKALERQGEQAKLRYEWAHVTFFPALLFHAVQEAATRSWKA
;
A
#
# COMPACT_ATOMS: atom_id res chain seq x y z
N MET A 1 25.95 17.40 7.33
CA MET A 1 26.36 16.26 6.48
C MET A 1 25.86 16.51 5.07
N THR A 2 26.70 17.13 4.27
CA THR A 2 26.42 17.65 2.93
C THR A 2 27.68 17.35 2.13
N ALA A 3 27.70 16.23 1.40
CA ALA A 3 28.66 15.87 0.33
C ALA A 3 28.83 14.33 0.15
N MET A 4 27.74 13.58 -0.02
CA MET A 4 27.78 12.24 -0.68
C MET A 4 26.56 12.01 -1.59
N ALA A 5 25.91 13.08 -2.05
CA ALA A 5 24.89 13.01 -3.10
C ALA A 5 25.54 13.05 -4.51
N SER A 6 26.76 12.54 -4.63
CA SER A 6 27.52 12.45 -5.89
C SER A 6 27.24 11.11 -6.56
N GLU A 7 26.68 11.20 -7.78
CA GLU A 7 26.93 10.26 -8.87
C GLU A 7 26.46 8.80 -8.74
N ILE A 8 25.29 8.58 -8.15
CA ILE A 8 24.43 7.51 -8.66
C ILE A 8 23.24 8.17 -9.35
N GLY A 9 23.53 8.75 -10.52
CA GLY A 9 22.53 9.30 -11.44
C GLY A 9 21.68 8.21 -12.08
N LEU A 10 21.03 7.35 -11.28
CA LEU A 10 19.90 6.58 -11.77
C LEU A 10 18.90 7.61 -12.28
N SER A 11 18.48 7.50 -13.54
CA SER A 11 17.53 8.42 -14.12
C SER A 11 16.29 8.52 -13.21
N THR A 12 15.69 9.71 -13.10
CA THR A 12 14.43 9.94 -12.36
C THR A 12 13.38 8.87 -12.67
N ARG A 13 13.37 8.39 -13.93
CA ARG A 13 12.49 7.31 -14.42
C ARG A 13 12.76 5.96 -13.79
N LEU A 14 14.01 5.60 -13.51
CA LEU A 14 14.38 4.34 -12.88
C LEU A 14 13.96 4.32 -11.40
N TRP A 15 14.19 5.41 -10.67
CA TRP A 15 13.67 5.58 -9.30
C TRP A 15 12.14 5.49 -9.25
N GLN A 16 11.48 6.13 -10.21
CA GLN A 16 10.03 6.06 -10.36
C GLN A 16 9.56 4.63 -10.65
N TRP A 17 10.21 3.92 -11.57
CA TRP A 17 9.88 2.53 -11.89
C TRP A 17 10.05 1.60 -10.69
N LEU A 18 11.16 1.71 -9.95
CA LEU A 18 11.43 0.90 -8.74
C LEU A 18 10.38 1.11 -7.63
N LEU A 19 9.82 2.32 -7.57
CA LEU A 19 8.82 2.70 -6.59
C LEU A 19 7.41 2.23 -6.98
N PHE A 20 6.98 2.54 -8.21
CA PHE A 20 5.58 2.37 -8.63
C PHE A 20 5.27 1.03 -9.28
N SER A 21 6.20 0.43 -10.05
CA SER A 21 5.92 -0.81 -10.80
C SER A 21 5.56 -2.01 -9.93
N PRO A 22 6.17 -2.24 -8.76
CA PRO A 22 5.84 -3.40 -7.95
C PRO A 22 4.72 -3.08 -6.94
N GLY A 23 4.09 -1.90 -7.07
CA GLY A 23 3.12 -1.35 -6.13
C GLY A 23 3.75 -0.40 -5.11
N PRO A 24 3.22 0.82 -4.90
CA PRO A 24 3.91 1.88 -4.15
C PRO A 24 4.21 1.51 -2.69
N PHE A 25 3.26 0.91 -1.99
CA PHE A 25 3.34 0.66 -0.54
C PHE A 25 3.70 -0.78 -0.16
N TYR A 26 4.08 -1.62 -1.12
CA TYR A 26 4.57 -2.96 -0.78
C TYR A 26 5.96 -2.91 -0.17
N PHE A 27 6.14 -3.74 0.86
CA PHE A 27 7.30 -3.80 1.73
C PHE A 27 8.39 -4.70 1.15
N TYR A 28 8.93 -4.32 0.01
CA TYR A 28 10.04 -5.04 -0.61
C TYR A 28 11.37 -4.67 0.05
N PRO A 29 12.36 -5.59 0.09
CA PRO A 29 13.58 -5.36 0.85
C PRO A 29 14.39 -4.20 0.25
N TRP A 30 14.43 -4.10 -1.08
CA TRP A 30 15.16 -3.03 -1.78
C TRP A 30 14.62 -1.64 -1.49
N LYS A 31 13.36 -1.46 -1.09
CA LYS A 31 12.82 -0.10 -0.91
C LYS A 31 13.39 0.61 0.31
N SER A 32 13.61 -0.13 1.39
CA SER A 32 14.28 0.40 2.59
C SER A 32 15.72 0.84 2.26
N ILE A 33 16.45 0.02 1.50
CA ILE A 33 17.81 0.28 1.02
C ILE A 33 17.81 1.48 0.06
N ALA A 34 16.89 1.51 -0.89
CA ALA A 34 16.76 2.56 -1.89
C ALA A 34 16.47 3.92 -1.23
N ASN A 35 15.57 3.97 -0.23
CA ASN A 35 15.35 5.18 0.55
C ASN A 35 16.58 5.59 1.37
N HIS A 36 17.32 4.63 1.94
CA HIS A 36 18.57 4.91 2.64
C HIS A 36 19.61 5.55 1.71
N ILE A 37 19.74 5.05 0.46
CA ILE A 37 20.60 5.62 -0.58
C ILE A 37 20.10 7.01 -1.02
N ALA A 38 18.79 7.18 -1.22
CA ALA A 38 18.19 8.47 -1.59
C ALA A 38 18.38 9.54 -0.49
N GLY A 39 18.58 9.12 0.76
CA GLY A 39 18.85 10.00 1.89
C GLY A 39 17.60 10.76 2.38
N ASP A 40 16.40 10.29 2.05
CA ASP A 40 15.16 10.94 2.48
C ASP A 40 14.78 10.57 3.91
N SER A 41 14.34 11.58 4.66
CA SER A 41 14.18 11.49 6.11
C SER A 41 12.74 11.29 6.56
N TYR A 42 12.59 10.66 7.72
CA TYR A 42 11.30 10.54 8.41
C TYR A 42 10.59 11.89 8.60
N ALA A 43 11.34 12.96 8.93
CA ALA A 43 10.77 14.29 9.15
C ALA A 43 10.12 14.88 7.88
N ILE A 44 10.69 14.60 6.70
CA ILE A 44 10.07 14.97 5.42
C ILE A 44 8.77 14.19 5.22
N GLY A 45 8.83 12.86 5.36
CA GLY A 45 7.64 12.01 5.24
C GLY A 45 6.52 12.43 6.18
N TYR A 46 6.83 12.68 7.45
CA TYR A 46 5.86 13.02 8.49
C TYR A 46 5.15 14.34 8.24
N ARG A 47 5.89 15.40 7.95
CA ARG A 47 5.33 16.74 7.69
C ARG A 47 4.29 16.73 6.57
N HIS A 48 4.56 16.01 5.49
CA HIS A 48 3.64 15.90 4.36
C HIS A 48 2.51 14.90 4.62
N PHE A 49 2.78 13.82 5.36
CA PHE A 49 1.75 12.85 5.75
C PHE A 49 0.65 13.53 6.57
N VAL A 50 1.01 14.24 7.65
CA VAL A 50 0.02 14.87 8.54
C VAL A 50 -0.78 16.00 7.88
N ALA A 51 -0.26 16.59 6.80
CA ALA A 51 -1.00 17.62 6.05
C ALA A 51 -2.26 17.06 5.38
N GLY A 52 -2.26 15.78 4.98
CA GLY A 52 -3.39 15.10 4.32
C GLY A 52 -4.11 14.05 5.18
N HIS A 53 -3.72 13.90 6.46
CA HIS A 53 -4.21 12.84 7.35
C HIS A 53 -4.50 13.37 8.75
N TYR A 54 -5.51 14.22 8.86
CA TYR A 54 -5.87 14.87 10.13
C TYR A 54 -7.15 14.29 10.75
N GLY A 55 -8.04 13.68 9.96
CA GLY A 55 -9.26 13.09 10.46
C GLY A 55 -9.09 11.66 10.98
N ARG A 56 -9.74 11.36 12.11
CA ARG A 56 -9.73 10.02 12.72
C ARG A 56 -10.28 8.94 11.80
N ILE A 57 -11.33 9.26 11.03
CA ILE A 57 -11.90 8.32 10.04
C ILE A 57 -10.85 8.03 8.96
N ASN A 58 -10.18 9.05 8.42
CA ASN A 58 -9.17 8.86 7.38
C ASN A 58 -8.02 7.97 7.88
N LEU A 59 -7.48 8.26 9.07
CA LEU A 59 -6.44 7.46 9.70
C LEU A 59 -6.88 6.01 9.95
N ALA A 60 -8.10 5.79 10.44
CA ALA A 60 -8.62 4.45 10.68
C ALA A 60 -8.71 3.62 9.39
N LEU A 61 -9.18 4.22 8.30
CA LEU A 61 -9.23 3.55 6.99
C LEU A 61 -7.81 3.28 6.43
N HIS A 62 -6.84 4.15 6.72
CA HIS A 62 -5.43 3.91 6.38
C HIS A 62 -4.82 2.74 7.17
N CYS A 63 -5.28 2.46 8.39
CA CYS A 63 -4.90 1.22 9.10
C CYS A 63 -5.37 -0.03 8.35
N VAL A 64 -6.55 0.01 7.73
CA VAL A 64 -7.03 -1.09 6.88
C VAL A 64 -6.17 -1.21 5.62
N ALA A 65 -5.80 -0.08 5.00
CA ALA A 65 -4.88 -0.10 3.86
C ALA A 65 -3.50 -0.70 4.23
N LEU A 66 -2.95 -0.36 5.40
CA LEU A 66 -1.72 -0.97 5.92
C LEU A 66 -1.88 -2.48 6.10
N PHE A 67 -3.00 -2.95 6.66
CA PHE A 67 -3.31 -4.38 6.78
C PHE A 67 -3.31 -5.07 5.40
N ILE A 68 -4.02 -4.51 4.43
CA ILE A 68 -4.09 -5.06 3.07
C ILE A 68 -2.70 -5.12 2.43
N GLN A 69 -1.93 -4.04 2.56
CA GLN A 69 -0.61 -3.93 1.95
C GLN A 69 0.41 -4.86 2.59
N THR A 70 0.40 -5.01 3.92
CA THR A 70 1.34 -5.90 4.63
C THR A 70 1.03 -7.37 4.39
N PHE A 71 -0.24 -7.79 4.55
CA PHE A 71 -0.63 -9.19 4.31
C PHE A 71 -0.48 -9.59 2.84
N GLY A 72 -0.94 -8.74 1.92
CA GLY A 72 -0.79 -8.97 0.49
C GLY A 72 0.69 -9.05 0.08
N ASN A 73 1.54 -8.18 0.64
CA ASN A 73 2.98 -8.20 0.39
C ASN A 73 3.64 -9.49 0.89
N PHE A 74 3.47 -9.86 2.15
CA PHE A 74 4.14 -11.06 2.68
C PHE A 74 3.65 -12.34 2.02
N ARG A 75 2.37 -12.40 1.61
CA ARG A 75 1.89 -13.50 0.77
C ARG A 75 2.53 -13.54 -0.61
N LEU A 76 2.65 -12.39 -1.27
CA LEU A 76 3.34 -12.31 -2.56
C LEU A 76 4.80 -12.79 -2.42
N LEU A 77 5.52 -12.27 -1.43
CA LEU A 77 6.93 -12.60 -1.21
C LEU A 77 7.13 -14.07 -0.90
N GLU A 78 6.27 -14.68 -0.07
CA GLU A 78 6.30 -16.12 0.20
C GLU A 78 6.09 -16.95 -1.08
N HIS A 79 5.14 -16.55 -1.94
CA HIS A 79 4.95 -17.21 -3.24
C HIS A 79 6.18 -17.08 -4.13
N LEU A 80 6.80 -15.90 -4.18
CA LEU A 80 8.04 -15.69 -4.93
C LEU A 80 9.22 -16.49 -4.34
N ASP A 81 9.31 -16.62 -3.01
CA ASP A 81 10.33 -17.44 -2.35
C ASP A 81 10.21 -18.91 -2.74
N ARG A 82 8.99 -19.45 -2.78
CA ARG A 82 8.74 -20.83 -3.22
C ARG A 82 9.07 -21.02 -4.69
N LEU A 83 8.79 -20.03 -5.54
CA LEU A 83 9.05 -20.08 -6.98
C LEU A 83 10.55 -19.95 -7.33
N LEU A 84 11.30 -19.12 -6.59
CA LEU A 84 12.67 -18.74 -6.96
C LEU A 84 13.76 -19.39 -6.09
N PHE A 85 13.48 -19.64 -4.81
CA PHE A 85 14.48 -20.04 -3.81
C PHE A 85 14.17 -21.36 -3.13
N SER A 86 13.22 -22.14 -3.65
CA SER A 86 12.88 -23.52 -3.27
C SER A 86 12.49 -23.79 -1.81
N LYS A 87 12.64 -22.83 -0.88
CA LYS A 87 12.07 -22.71 0.50
C LYS A 87 12.74 -21.65 1.40
N VAL A 88 13.84 -21.01 0.99
CA VAL A 88 14.73 -20.25 1.90
C VAL A 88 14.13 -18.93 2.44
N GLY A 89 12.90 -18.54 2.06
CA GLY A 89 12.23 -17.38 2.63
C GLY A 89 12.99 -16.05 2.45
N VAL A 90 13.91 -15.99 1.48
CA VAL A 90 14.90 -14.91 1.34
C VAL A 90 14.21 -13.55 1.17
N LEU A 91 13.19 -13.50 0.32
CA LEU A 91 12.45 -12.28 0.01
C LEU A 91 11.55 -11.88 1.19
N SER A 92 10.76 -12.82 1.72
CA SER A 92 9.82 -12.55 2.81
C SER A 92 10.55 -12.21 4.12
N PHE A 93 11.50 -13.04 4.55
CA PHE A 93 12.31 -12.81 5.75
C PHE A 93 13.23 -11.60 5.59
N GLY A 94 13.93 -11.49 4.46
CA GLY A 94 14.80 -10.34 4.18
C GLY A 94 14.03 -9.02 4.20
N SER A 95 12.78 -9.02 3.71
CA SER A 95 11.91 -7.85 3.78
C SER A 95 11.54 -7.48 5.20
N VAL A 96 11.07 -8.42 6.02
CA VAL A 96 10.66 -8.08 7.39
C VAL A 96 11.86 -7.58 8.21
N VAL A 97 13.04 -8.19 8.06
CA VAL A 97 14.26 -7.75 8.75
C VAL A 97 14.67 -6.34 8.31
N ALA A 98 14.75 -6.10 7.00
CA ALA A 98 15.17 -4.79 6.47
C ALA A 98 14.22 -3.66 6.89
N TRP A 99 12.91 -3.91 6.86
CA TRP A 99 11.92 -2.93 7.24
C TRP A 99 11.84 -2.72 8.76
N VAL A 100 11.91 -3.78 9.57
CA VAL A 100 11.95 -3.65 11.03
C VAL A 100 13.19 -2.87 11.46
N ALA A 101 14.36 -3.14 10.87
CA ALA A 101 15.57 -2.36 11.14
C ALA A 101 15.35 -0.87 10.81
N SER A 102 14.84 -0.57 9.62
CA SER A 102 14.58 0.82 9.17
C SER A 102 13.55 1.55 10.04
N LEU A 103 12.50 0.87 10.50
CA LEU A 103 11.42 1.46 11.30
C LEU A 103 11.86 1.63 12.76
N ALA A 104 12.57 0.65 13.32
CA ALA A 104 13.11 0.71 14.67
C ALA A 104 14.16 1.82 14.81
N SER A 105 14.98 2.05 13.78
CA SER A 105 15.97 3.13 13.75
C SER A 105 15.40 4.51 13.40
N SER A 106 14.12 4.61 13.07
CA SER A 106 13.49 5.90 12.74
C SER A 106 13.38 6.81 13.99
N PRO A 107 13.31 8.14 13.81
CA PRO A 107 13.09 9.08 14.91
C PRO A 107 11.61 9.17 15.35
N ALA A 108 10.75 8.24 14.92
CA ALA A 108 9.35 8.21 15.31
C ALA A 108 9.18 7.95 16.84
N PRO A 109 8.06 8.38 17.45
CA PRO A 109 7.78 8.06 18.85
C PRO A 109 7.83 6.56 19.14
N ALA A 110 8.23 6.19 20.35
CA ALA A 110 8.46 4.79 20.72
C ALA A 110 7.24 3.89 20.47
N LEU A 111 6.04 4.33 20.84
CA LEU A 111 4.80 3.58 20.60
C LEU A 111 4.52 3.41 19.11
N ALA A 112 4.71 4.46 18.29
CA ALA A 112 4.55 4.37 16.85
C ALA A 112 5.54 3.37 16.22
N ARG A 113 6.80 3.36 16.66
CA ARG A 113 7.81 2.38 16.20
C ARG A 113 7.44 0.95 16.58
N LEU A 114 7.03 0.74 17.83
CA LEU A 114 6.62 -0.57 18.33
C LEU A 114 5.39 -1.09 17.57
N ALA A 115 4.36 -0.27 17.39
CA ALA A 115 3.16 -0.62 16.62
C ALA A 115 3.52 -0.92 15.15
N SER A 116 4.41 -0.13 14.55
CA SER A 116 4.89 -0.34 13.18
C SER A 116 5.58 -1.69 13.02
N CYS A 117 6.62 -1.95 13.83
CA CYS A 117 7.37 -3.21 13.78
C CYS A 117 6.47 -4.40 14.12
N GLY A 118 5.62 -4.25 15.14
CA GLY A 118 4.64 -5.25 15.53
C GLY A 118 3.68 -5.60 14.41
N SER A 119 3.15 -4.61 13.68
CA SER A 119 2.24 -4.86 12.56
C SER A 119 2.90 -5.62 11.41
N LEU A 120 4.18 -5.32 11.10
CA LEU A 120 4.94 -6.04 10.08
C LEU A 120 5.26 -7.47 10.52
N CYS A 121 5.74 -7.66 11.76
CA CYS A 121 6.02 -8.99 12.29
C CYS A 121 4.75 -9.85 12.35
N PHE A 122 3.63 -9.27 12.77
CA PHE A 122 2.33 -9.93 12.80
C PHE A 122 1.90 -10.36 11.39
N ALA A 123 2.00 -9.47 10.40
CA ALA A 123 1.68 -9.81 9.02
C ALA A 123 2.62 -10.88 8.45
N PHE A 124 3.92 -10.81 8.72
CA PHE A 124 4.89 -11.83 8.29
C PHE A 124 4.54 -13.22 8.84
N GLN A 125 4.18 -13.30 10.12
CA GLN A 125 3.83 -14.57 10.77
C GLN A 125 2.47 -15.11 10.32
N LEU A 126 1.48 -14.24 10.12
CA LEU A 126 0.10 -14.67 9.89
C LEU A 126 -0.33 -14.69 8.42
N ALA A 127 0.34 -13.95 7.54
CA ALA A 127 0.05 -13.94 6.11
C ALA A 127 0.00 -15.36 5.50
N PRO A 128 0.89 -16.32 5.84
CA PRO A 128 0.84 -17.67 5.30
C PRO A 128 -0.49 -18.42 5.52
N TYR A 129 -1.24 -18.07 6.56
CA TYR A 129 -2.53 -18.67 6.89
C TYR A 129 -3.71 -17.99 6.18
N ALA A 130 -3.50 -16.82 5.56
CA ALA A 130 -4.53 -16.15 4.78
C ALA A 130 -4.74 -16.88 3.45
N THR A 131 -5.90 -17.50 3.28
CA THR A 131 -6.32 -18.05 1.98
C THR A 131 -6.76 -16.91 1.06
N VAL A 132 -6.86 -17.22 -0.23
CA VAL A 132 -7.39 -16.29 -1.22
C VAL A 132 -8.80 -15.84 -0.82
N GLU A 133 -9.67 -16.78 -0.48
CA GLU A 133 -11.06 -16.54 -0.13
C GLU A 133 -11.19 -15.67 1.13
N SER A 134 -10.43 -16.00 2.18
CA SER A 134 -10.48 -15.24 3.43
C SER A 134 -9.98 -13.81 3.21
N PHE A 135 -8.96 -13.62 2.38
CA PHE A 135 -8.42 -12.29 2.09
C PHE A 135 -9.32 -11.47 1.15
N GLU A 136 -10.00 -12.11 0.20
CA GLU A 136 -11.01 -11.47 -0.66
C GLU A 136 -12.16 -10.89 0.14
N LEU A 137 -12.62 -11.61 1.18
CA LEU A 137 -13.69 -11.17 2.06
C LEU A 137 -13.18 -10.15 3.10
N ALA A 138 -12.04 -10.43 3.73
CA ALA A 138 -11.50 -9.61 4.80
C ALA A 138 -11.17 -8.19 4.35
N THR A 139 -10.72 -7.99 3.11
CA THR A 139 -10.31 -6.67 2.60
C THR A 139 -11.46 -5.65 2.57
N PRO A 140 -12.53 -5.83 1.76
CA PRO A 140 -13.68 -4.93 1.77
C PRO A 140 -14.48 -5.01 3.07
N GLY A 141 -14.50 -6.17 3.74
CA GLY A 141 -15.18 -6.36 5.04
C GLY A 141 -14.55 -5.52 6.16
N ALA A 142 -13.22 -5.55 6.31
CA ALA A 142 -12.50 -4.72 7.27
C ALA A 142 -12.68 -3.24 6.98
N MET A 143 -12.67 -2.85 5.70
CA MET A 143 -12.91 -1.45 5.31
C MET A 143 -14.32 -0.99 5.71
N ALA A 144 -15.35 -1.79 5.42
CA ALA A 144 -16.73 -1.48 5.79
C ALA A 144 -16.91 -1.44 7.32
N LEU A 145 -16.33 -2.40 8.04
CA LEU A 145 -16.40 -2.47 9.50
C LEU A 145 -15.73 -1.26 10.16
N VAL A 146 -14.50 -0.94 9.75
CA VAL A 146 -13.75 0.20 10.29
C VAL A 146 -14.42 1.52 9.91
N LEU A 147 -14.94 1.66 8.69
CA LEU A 147 -15.73 2.83 8.30
C LEU A 147 -16.96 3.00 9.19
N THR A 148 -17.70 1.92 9.43
CA THR A 148 -18.90 1.93 10.29
C THR A 148 -18.57 2.28 11.73
N TRP A 149 -17.54 1.65 12.29
CA TRP A 149 -17.08 1.93 13.64
C TRP A 149 -16.57 3.36 13.79
N ALA A 150 -15.75 3.84 12.85
CA ALA A 150 -15.21 5.19 12.88
C ALA A 150 -16.32 6.23 12.68
N GLN A 151 -17.31 5.96 11.83
CA GLN A 151 -18.49 6.81 11.65
C GLN A 151 -19.32 6.91 12.94
N ALA A 152 -19.52 5.78 13.64
CA ALA A 152 -20.30 5.74 14.87
C ALA A 152 -19.60 6.41 16.06
N THR A 153 -18.27 6.45 16.07
CA THR A 153 -17.46 6.95 17.19
C THR A 153 -16.82 8.33 16.93
N ALA A 154 -16.87 8.84 15.70
CA ALA A 154 -16.28 10.12 15.36
C ALA A 154 -17.09 11.28 15.96
N LYS A 155 -16.37 12.22 16.61
CA LYS A 155 -16.93 13.52 17.01
C LYS A 155 -17.44 14.35 15.81
N ARG A 156 -16.81 14.16 14.65
CA ARG A 156 -17.16 14.78 13.37
C ARG A 156 -17.31 13.67 12.33
N PRO A 157 -18.49 13.04 12.25
CA PRO A 157 -18.75 12.00 11.25
C PRO A 157 -18.70 12.58 9.83
N ILE A 158 -18.43 11.73 8.84
CA ILE A 158 -18.61 12.11 7.43
C ILE A 158 -20.11 12.19 7.10
N SER A 159 -20.45 12.84 5.98
CA SER A 159 -21.85 12.92 5.54
C SER A 159 -22.45 11.52 5.29
N ASN A 160 -23.73 11.33 5.60
CA ASN A 160 -24.44 10.06 5.36
C ASN A 160 -24.35 9.62 3.88
N ARG A 161 -24.31 10.56 2.95
CA ARG A 161 -24.11 10.28 1.51
C ARG A 161 -22.73 9.70 1.24
N ALA A 162 -21.67 10.27 1.81
CA ALA A 162 -20.32 9.75 1.66
C ALA A 162 -20.20 8.36 2.32
N TYR A 163 -20.74 8.19 3.52
CA TYR A 163 -20.78 6.92 4.22
C TYR A 163 -21.48 5.81 3.39
N ALA A 164 -22.70 6.07 2.92
CA ALA A 164 -23.44 5.12 2.08
C ALA A 164 -22.70 4.80 0.78
N LYS A 165 -22.11 5.81 0.13
CA LYS A 165 -21.26 5.62 -1.06
C LYS A 165 -20.08 4.70 -0.77
N GLY A 166 -19.41 4.87 0.37
CA GLY A 166 -18.32 4.00 0.82
C GLY A 166 -18.75 2.55 0.97
N LEU A 167 -19.86 2.30 1.66
CA LEU A 167 -20.40 0.95 1.85
C LEU A 167 -20.80 0.28 0.53
N VAL A 168 -21.52 1.01 -0.34
CA VAL A 168 -21.94 0.51 -1.66
C VAL A 168 -20.71 0.18 -2.51
N LEU A 169 -19.67 1.01 -2.46
CA LEU A 169 -18.44 0.76 -3.21
C LEU A 169 -17.74 -0.52 -2.71
N MET A 170 -17.62 -0.75 -1.40
CA MET A 170 -17.00 -1.97 -0.87
C MET A 170 -17.82 -3.23 -1.19
N ALA A 171 -19.14 -3.15 -1.04
CA ALA A 171 -20.05 -4.25 -1.38
C ALA A 171 -20.01 -4.57 -2.88
N GLY A 172 -20.08 -3.54 -3.73
CA GLY A 172 -20.00 -3.67 -5.19
C GLY A 172 -18.64 -4.20 -5.65
N TRP A 173 -17.54 -3.77 -5.03
CA TRP A 173 -16.20 -4.30 -5.30
C TRP A 173 -16.14 -5.80 -5.02
N TYR A 174 -16.58 -6.24 -3.84
CA TYR A 174 -16.59 -7.66 -3.47
C TYR A 174 -17.51 -8.48 -4.38
N ALA A 175 -18.74 -8.03 -4.58
CA ALA A 175 -19.74 -8.72 -5.39
C ALA A 175 -19.29 -8.84 -6.85
N GLY A 176 -18.75 -7.76 -7.43
CA GLY A 176 -18.27 -7.73 -8.81
C GLY A 176 -17.15 -8.75 -9.06
N TRP A 177 -16.13 -8.79 -8.19
CA TRP A 177 -15.04 -9.77 -8.34
C TRP A 177 -15.50 -11.21 -8.08
N THR A 178 -16.38 -11.41 -7.10
CA THR A 178 -16.96 -12.73 -6.82
C THR A 178 -17.76 -13.24 -8.01
N LEU A 179 -18.58 -12.39 -8.62
CA LEU A 179 -19.37 -12.73 -9.80
C LEU A 179 -18.47 -13.06 -10.99
N LEU A 180 -17.48 -12.20 -11.28
CA LEU A 180 -16.52 -12.45 -12.36
C LEU A 180 -15.78 -13.78 -12.16
N ARG A 181 -15.31 -14.08 -10.94
CA ARG A 181 -14.66 -15.35 -10.64
C ARG A 181 -15.56 -16.55 -10.92
N ARG A 182 -16.85 -16.47 -10.59
CA ARG A 182 -17.83 -17.54 -10.89
C ARG A 182 -18.08 -17.69 -12.38
N MET A 183 -18.10 -16.60 -13.14
CA MET A 183 -18.43 -16.62 -14.57
C MET A 183 -17.24 -17.01 -15.46
N CYS A 184 -16.04 -16.52 -15.16
CA CYS A 184 -14.87 -16.64 -16.03
C CYS A 184 -13.58 -17.08 -15.32
N GLY A 185 -13.66 -17.57 -14.08
CA GLY A 185 -12.51 -18.10 -13.36
C GLY A 185 -11.78 -19.19 -14.15
N LYS A 186 -10.45 -19.12 -14.15
CA LYS A 186 -9.51 -20.10 -14.76
C LYS A 186 -9.66 -20.34 -16.27
N ARG A 187 -10.41 -19.50 -17.01
CA ARG A 187 -10.61 -19.66 -18.46
C ARG A 187 -9.33 -19.58 -19.30
N LEU A 188 -8.26 -18.99 -18.77
CA LEU A 188 -6.96 -18.78 -19.42
C LEU A 188 -5.81 -19.31 -18.57
N GLU A 189 -6.04 -20.35 -17.77
CA GLU A 189 -5.02 -20.91 -16.86
C GLU A 189 -3.75 -21.38 -17.60
N ASP A 190 -3.90 -21.93 -18.81
CA ASP A 190 -2.81 -22.35 -19.70
C ASP A 190 -1.92 -21.18 -20.15
N GLN A 191 -2.45 -19.95 -20.15
CA GLN A 191 -1.74 -18.73 -20.56
C GLN A 191 -1.18 -17.92 -19.39
N LYS A 192 -1.27 -18.45 -18.16
CA LYS A 192 -0.87 -17.79 -16.91
C LYS A 192 0.46 -17.06 -16.97
N VAL A 193 1.52 -17.71 -17.46
CA VAL A 193 2.86 -17.09 -17.54
C VAL A 193 2.89 -15.93 -18.54
N ARG A 194 2.28 -16.09 -19.73
CA ARG A 194 2.25 -15.05 -20.76
C ARG A 194 1.47 -13.83 -20.28
N ILE A 195 0.31 -14.05 -19.67
CA ILE A 195 -0.53 -12.99 -19.11
C ILE A 195 0.19 -12.29 -17.96
N ARG A 196 0.87 -13.03 -17.07
CA ARG A 196 1.68 -12.45 -16.00
C ARG A 196 2.75 -11.51 -16.54
N CYS A 197 3.55 -11.97 -17.52
CA CYS A 197 4.58 -11.15 -18.14
C CYS A 197 3.99 -9.90 -18.81
N ALA A 198 2.87 -10.04 -19.52
CA ALA A 198 2.19 -8.92 -20.17
C ALA A 198 1.70 -7.88 -19.15
N VAL A 199 1.06 -8.31 -18.06
CA VAL A 199 0.59 -7.42 -16.98
C VAL A 199 1.76 -6.70 -16.33
N ILE A 200 2.82 -7.41 -15.93
CA ILE A 200 4.00 -6.80 -15.29
C ILE A 200 4.70 -5.80 -16.22
N SER A 201 4.82 -6.14 -17.51
CA SER A 201 5.42 -5.25 -18.51
C SER A 201 4.58 -3.98 -18.70
N PHE A 202 3.25 -4.13 -18.78
CA PHE A 202 2.34 -3.00 -18.90
C PHE A 202 2.38 -2.09 -17.66
N LEU A 203 2.39 -2.65 -16.45
CA LEU A 203 2.52 -1.86 -15.21
C LEU A 203 3.88 -1.17 -15.11
N SER A 204 4.95 -1.82 -15.58
CA SER A 204 6.27 -1.21 -15.70
C SER A 204 6.27 -0.01 -16.65
N PHE A 205 5.61 -0.15 -17.80
CA PHE A 205 5.42 0.96 -18.75
C PHE A 205 4.63 2.12 -18.14
N LEU A 206 3.53 1.83 -17.43
CA LEU A 206 2.75 2.86 -16.73
C LEU A 206 3.57 3.55 -15.63
N ALA A 207 4.39 2.80 -14.90
CA ALA A 207 5.25 3.32 -13.85
C ALA A 207 6.34 4.27 -14.38
N MET A 208 6.65 4.27 -15.67
CA MET A 208 7.61 5.19 -16.29
C MET A 208 6.97 6.49 -16.80
N GLN A 209 5.64 6.59 -16.87
CA GLN A 209 4.92 7.78 -17.36
C GLN A 209 5.15 9.01 -16.46
N LYS A 210 4.96 10.22 -16.98
CA LYS A 210 5.15 11.47 -16.21
C LYS A 210 4.36 11.50 -14.90
N ASN A 211 3.10 11.04 -14.94
CA ASN A 211 2.21 10.96 -13.79
C ASN A 211 1.76 9.51 -13.59
N PRO A 212 2.62 8.66 -13.01
CA PRO A 212 2.38 7.21 -13.00
C PRO A 212 1.33 6.81 -11.97
N VAL A 213 1.10 7.62 -10.93
CA VAL A 213 0.48 7.16 -9.68
C VAL A 213 -0.96 6.69 -9.90
N THR A 214 -1.81 7.59 -10.40
CA THR A 214 -3.22 7.28 -10.66
C THR A 214 -3.39 6.12 -11.66
N PRO A 215 -2.77 6.14 -12.86
CA PRO A 215 -2.95 5.04 -13.82
C PRO A 215 -2.40 3.71 -13.29
N VAL A 216 -1.23 3.69 -12.64
CA VAL A 216 -0.66 2.46 -12.07
C VAL A 216 -1.55 1.89 -10.96
N VAL A 217 -2.05 2.72 -10.06
CA VAL A 217 -2.90 2.26 -8.95
C VAL A 217 -4.25 1.73 -9.44
N VAL A 218 -4.93 2.48 -10.31
CA VAL A 218 -6.25 2.06 -10.82
C VAL A 218 -6.11 0.85 -11.73
N LEU A 219 -5.26 0.93 -12.76
CA LEU A 219 -5.11 -0.16 -13.72
C LEU A 219 -4.41 -1.37 -13.11
N GLY A 220 -3.44 -1.19 -12.20
CA GLY A 220 -2.84 -2.29 -11.45
C GLY A 220 -3.85 -3.03 -10.60
N SER A 221 -4.72 -2.32 -9.89
CA SER A 221 -5.75 -2.97 -9.07
C SER A 221 -6.77 -3.74 -9.91
N LEU A 222 -7.13 -3.24 -11.10
CA LEU A 222 -8.11 -3.89 -11.97
C LEU A 222 -7.49 -5.03 -12.79
N LEU A 223 -6.35 -4.79 -13.45
CA LEU A 223 -5.71 -5.73 -14.36
C LEU A 223 -5.11 -6.92 -13.62
N CYS A 224 -4.37 -6.70 -12.53
CA CYS A 224 -3.83 -7.81 -11.75
C CYS A 224 -4.97 -8.70 -11.23
N ARG A 225 -6.06 -8.09 -10.77
CA ARG A 225 -7.21 -8.83 -10.25
C ARG A 225 -7.92 -9.63 -11.34
N LEU A 226 -8.28 -8.97 -12.44
CA LEU A 226 -8.92 -9.63 -13.58
C LEU A 226 -8.03 -10.77 -14.13
N ALA A 227 -6.75 -10.49 -14.37
CA ALA A 227 -5.81 -11.49 -14.85
C ALA A 227 -5.68 -12.66 -13.88
N SER A 228 -5.60 -12.40 -12.55
CA SER A 228 -5.54 -13.46 -11.55
C SER A 228 -6.79 -14.36 -11.56
N ILE A 229 -7.97 -13.78 -11.77
CA ILE A 229 -9.22 -14.54 -11.88
C ILE A 229 -9.21 -15.42 -13.13
N LEU A 230 -8.81 -14.86 -14.27
CA LEU A 230 -8.79 -15.59 -15.55
C LEU A 230 -7.76 -16.72 -15.57
N THR A 231 -6.65 -16.59 -14.84
CA THR A 231 -5.49 -17.50 -14.92
C THR A 231 -5.27 -18.37 -13.68
N ASP A 232 -6.03 -18.13 -12.61
CA ASP A 232 -5.77 -18.68 -11.28
C ASP A 232 -4.32 -18.45 -10.81
N ASP A 233 -3.80 -17.25 -11.07
CA ASP A 233 -2.42 -16.90 -10.76
C ASP A 233 -2.30 -16.21 -9.39
N PRO A 234 -1.76 -16.89 -8.35
CA PRO A 234 -1.60 -16.29 -7.04
C PRO A 234 -0.62 -15.11 -7.04
N VAL A 235 0.36 -15.08 -7.96
CA VAL A 235 1.32 -13.97 -8.05
C VAL A 235 0.59 -12.68 -8.45
N LEU A 236 -0.23 -12.74 -9.49
CA LEU A 236 -1.03 -11.59 -9.91
C LEU A 236 -2.10 -11.23 -8.88
N TYR A 237 -2.68 -12.23 -8.22
CA TYR A 237 -3.68 -12.02 -7.16
C TYR A 237 -3.08 -11.18 -6.02
N TYR A 238 -1.95 -11.63 -5.46
CA TYR A 238 -1.31 -10.92 -4.34
C TYR A 238 -0.61 -9.64 -4.80
N LEU A 239 -0.07 -9.56 -6.01
CA LEU A 239 0.44 -8.29 -6.56
C LEU A 239 -0.67 -7.23 -6.68
N GLY A 240 -1.89 -7.64 -7.05
CA GLY A 240 -3.04 -6.76 -7.17
C GLY A 240 -3.33 -5.95 -5.89
N PHE A 241 -3.11 -6.53 -4.71
CA PHE A 241 -3.36 -5.85 -3.43
C PHE A 241 -2.38 -4.71 -3.13
N ALA A 242 -1.24 -4.64 -3.80
CA ALA A 242 -0.34 -3.50 -3.72
C ALA A 242 -1.01 -2.23 -4.25
N PHE A 243 -1.78 -2.42 -5.32
CA PHE A 243 -2.54 -1.37 -5.97
C PHE A 243 -3.90 -1.18 -5.29
N THR A 244 -4.60 -2.25 -4.91
CA THR A 244 -5.89 -2.16 -4.19
C THR A 244 -5.76 -1.42 -2.86
N GLY A 245 -4.71 -1.69 -2.07
CA GLY A 245 -4.45 -0.95 -0.84
C GLY A 245 -4.28 0.56 -1.10
N SER A 246 -3.52 0.92 -2.13
CA SER A 246 -3.32 2.32 -2.54
C SER A 246 -4.61 2.97 -3.07
N LEU A 247 -5.44 2.21 -3.81
CA LEU A 247 -6.77 2.64 -4.26
C LEU A 247 -7.68 2.93 -3.07
N PHE A 248 -7.64 2.07 -2.04
CA PHE A 248 -8.42 2.20 -0.83
C PHE A 248 -7.99 3.40 0.03
N GLN A 249 -6.70 3.72 0.08
CA GLN A 249 -6.22 5.01 0.62
C GLN A 249 -6.84 6.20 -0.15
N GLY A 250 -6.84 6.14 -1.48
CA GLY A 250 -7.47 7.17 -2.31
C GLY A 250 -8.99 7.31 -2.07
N ILE A 251 -9.69 6.20 -1.82
CA ILE A 251 -11.10 6.21 -1.41
C ILE A 251 -11.26 6.84 -0.03
N ALA A 252 -10.40 6.51 0.94
CA ALA A 252 -10.46 7.09 2.28
C ALA A 252 -10.36 8.62 2.26
N HIS A 253 -9.40 9.17 1.50
CA HIS A 253 -9.29 10.61 1.26
C HIS A 253 -10.56 11.21 0.63
N ASN A 254 -11.08 10.58 -0.43
CA ASN A 254 -12.29 11.06 -1.10
C ASN A 254 -13.54 11.05 -0.19
N LEU A 255 -13.66 10.05 0.70
CA LEU A 255 -14.78 9.94 1.64
C LEU A 255 -14.71 11.00 2.75
N THR A 256 -13.49 11.35 3.16
CA THR A 256 -13.23 12.30 4.26
C THR A 256 -13.00 13.73 3.79
N ALA A 257 -12.99 13.95 2.47
CA ALA A 257 -12.65 15.23 1.84
C ALA A 257 -11.27 15.77 2.25
N GLU A 258 -10.36 14.87 2.61
CA GLU A 258 -8.95 15.18 2.90
C GLU A 258 -8.14 15.09 1.60
N GLU A 259 -7.19 16.00 1.38
CA GLU A 259 -6.39 15.96 0.15
C GLU A 259 -5.52 14.71 0.09
N ALA A 260 -5.70 13.91 -0.97
CA ALA A 260 -4.89 12.72 -1.18
C ALA A 260 -3.43 13.11 -1.43
N THR A 261 -2.52 12.59 -0.61
CA THR A 261 -1.12 13.01 -0.63
C THR A 261 -0.47 12.84 -2.01
N LEU A 262 -0.72 11.72 -2.68
CA LEU A 262 -0.24 11.43 -4.03
C LEU A 262 -0.64 12.49 -5.06
N LYS A 263 -1.86 13.04 -4.95
CA LYS A 263 -2.36 14.11 -5.83
C LYS A 263 -1.72 15.47 -5.52
N ALA A 264 -1.50 15.77 -4.25
CA ALA A 264 -0.81 16.99 -3.84
C ALA A 264 0.62 17.04 -4.43
N LEU A 265 1.29 15.89 -4.51
CA LEU A 265 2.67 15.78 -4.98
C LEU A 265 2.82 15.81 -6.49
N GLU A 266 1.77 15.48 -7.25
CA GLU A 266 1.75 15.68 -8.70
C GLU A 266 1.90 17.15 -9.10
N ARG A 267 1.69 18.09 -8.16
CA ARG A 267 1.93 19.52 -8.35
C ARG A 267 3.38 19.94 -8.06
N GLN A 268 4.20 19.06 -7.49
CA GLN A 268 5.60 19.34 -7.18
C GLN A 268 6.52 18.93 -8.35
N GLY A 269 7.77 19.43 -8.35
CA GLY A 269 8.78 18.99 -9.30
C GLY A 269 9.08 17.49 -9.19
N GLU A 270 9.44 16.84 -10.29
CA GLU A 270 9.59 15.36 -10.37
C GLU A 270 10.52 14.80 -9.29
N GLN A 271 11.65 15.47 -9.02
CA GLN A 271 12.59 15.04 -7.97
C GLN A 271 12.01 15.19 -6.56
N ALA A 272 11.37 16.32 -6.25
CA ALA A 272 10.77 16.55 -4.93
C ALA A 272 9.66 15.53 -4.64
N LYS A 273 8.83 15.25 -5.64
CA LYS A 273 7.82 14.20 -5.60
C LYS A 273 8.43 12.85 -5.24
N LEU A 274 9.42 12.37 -6.02
CA LEU A 274 10.01 11.06 -5.76
C LEU A 274 10.65 10.96 -4.38
N ARG A 275 11.38 12.00 -3.96
CA ARG A 275 12.00 12.04 -2.64
C ARG A 275 10.99 11.91 -1.50
N TYR A 276 9.89 12.66 -1.61
CA TYR A 276 8.81 12.51 -0.66
C TYR A 276 8.23 11.09 -0.70
N GLU A 277 7.95 10.55 -1.88
CA GLU A 277 7.29 9.25 -1.97
C GLU A 277 8.15 8.13 -1.40
N TRP A 278 9.47 8.18 -1.60
CA TRP A 278 10.40 7.23 -0.98
C TRP A 278 10.35 7.28 0.55
N ALA A 279 10.41 8.48 1.14
CA ALA A 279 10.24 8.62 2.58
C ALA A 279 8.84 8.17 3.04
N HIS A 280 7.81 8.51 2.29
CA HIS A 280 6.43 8.21 2.61
C HIS A 280 6.20 6.70 2.65
N VAL A 281 6.54 5.97 1.58
CA VAL A 281 6.32 4.53 1.53
C VAL A 281 7.19 3.80 2.54
N THR A 282 8.46 4.19 2.70
CA THR A 282 9.40 3.53 3.62
C THR A 282 9.03 3.74 5.09
N PHE A 283 8.51 4.91 5.45
CA PHE A 283 8.11 5.18 6.83
C PHE A 283 6.61 5.03 7.08
N PHE A 284 5.80 4.68 6.08
CA PHE A 284 4.33 4.71 6.14
C PHE A 284 3.73 4.11 7.44
N PRO A 285 4.11 2.91 7.91
CA PRO A 285 3.59 2.38 9.17
C PRO A 285 3.86 3.33 10.36
N ALA A 286 5.09 3.85 10.47
CA ALA A 286 5.49 4.74 11.55
C ALA A 286 4.87 6.13 11.42
N LEU A 287 4.65 6.62 10.19
CA LEU A 287 3.93 7.87 9.95
C LEU A 287 2.46 7.73 10.38
N LEU A 288 1.81 6.63 9.99
CA LEU A 288 0.43 6.33 10.32
C LEU A 288 0.22 6.19 11.83
N PHE A 289 1.00 5.35 12.51
CA PHE A 289 0.84 5.15 13.95
C PHE A 289 1.21 6.39 14.76
N HIS A 290 2.16 7.21 14.30
CA HIS A 290 2.45 8.51 14.93
C HIS A 290 1.24 9.46 14.79
N ALA A 291 0.65 9.59 13.60
CA ALA A 291 -0.53 10.42 13.41
C ALA A 291 -1.75 9.91 14.21
N VAL A 292 -1.94 8.58 14.31
CA VAL A 292 -2.96 7.98 15.17
C VAL A 292 -2.73 8.32 16.64
N GLN A 293 -1.48 8.20 17.12
CA GLN A 293 -1.11 8.56 18.48
C GLN A 293 -1.44 10.04 18.76
N GLU A 294 -1.07 10.96 17.88
CA GLU A 294 -1.43 12.38 18.02
C GLU A 294 -2.95 12.61 17.98
N ALA A 295 -3.67 11.96 17.07
CA ALA A 295 -5.11 12.10 16.97
C ALA A 295 -5.85 11.58 18.22
N ALA A 296 -5.25 10.61 18.92
CA ALA A 296 -5.75 10.07 20.19
C ALA A 296 -5.45 11.01 21.38
N THR A 297 -4.27 11.63 21.42
CA THR A 297 -3.85 12.50 22.54
C THR A 297 -4.32 13.95 22.41
N ARG A 298 -4.63 14.42 21.20
CA ARG A 298 -5.23 15.74 20.97
C ARG A 298 -6.62 15.77 21.62
N SER A 299 -6.69 16.33 22.83
CA SER A 299 -7.90 16.93 23.37
C SER A 299 -8.22 18.12 22.48
N TRP A 300 -9.06 17.90 21.47
CA TRP A 300 -9.59 18.98 20.63
C TRP A 300 -10.35 19.94 21.55
N LYS A 301 -9.67 21.00 22.01
CA LYS A 301 -10.36 22.21 22.45
C LYS A 301 -11.03 22.74 21.18
N ALA A 302 -12.34 22.60 21.14
CA ALA A 302 -13.19 23.06 20.05
C ALA A 302 -13.08 24.57 19.89
#